data_AF-A0A970PAK9-F1
#
_entry.id   AF-A0A970PAK9-F1
#
_cell.length_a   1.000
_cell.length_b   1.000
_cell.length_c   1.000
_cell.angle_alpha   90.00
_cell.angle_beta   90.00
_cell.angle_gamma   90.00
#
_symmetry.space_group_name_H-M   'P 1'
#
loop_
_entity.id
_entity.type
_entity.pdbx_description
1 polymer ?
#
loop_
_entity_poly.entity_id
_entity_poly.type
_entity_poly.pdbx_seq_one_letter_code
_entity_poly.pdbx_strand_id
1 'polypeptide(L)'
;MDIDARIAQVEEAVGKRLIVRSVRTPERDLRGWVEVRPSVVVIEYAEELPGYFWGYELLERLLEWVEEGGGSAWFYESNGRLIRVASREEGT
;
A
#
# COMPACT_ATOMS: atom_id res chain seq x y z
N MET A 1 2.71 13.45 11.03
CA MET A 1 2.66 12.32 11.98
C MET A 1 3.90 11.50 11.72
N ASP A 2 4.49 10.90 12.74
CA ASP A 2 5.61 9.98 12.52
C ASP A 2 5.07 8.73 11.80
N ILE A 3 5.68 8.34 10.69
CA ILE A 3 5.20 7.23 9.87
C ILE A 3 5.24 5.91 10.66
N ASP A 4 6.21 5.76 11.57
CA ASP A 4 6.33 4.58 12.42
C ASP A 4 5.16 4.49 13.41
N ALA A 5 4.73 5.63 13.97
CA ALA A 5 3.57 5.71 14.85
C ALA A 5 2.28 5.37 14.09
N ARG A 6 2.15 5.83 12.83
CA ARG A 6 1.00 5.51 11.99
C ARG A 6 0.95 4.03 11.62
N ILE A 7 2.09 3.42 11.29
CA ILE A 7 2.18 1.97 11.03
C ILE A 7 1.76 1.18 12.27
N ALA A 8 2.26 1.53 13.45
CA ALA A 8 1.90 0.86 14.70
C ALA A 8 0.38 0.96 15.01
N GLN A 9 -0.22 2.12 14.75
CA GLN A 9 -1.66 2.32 14.89
C GLN A 9 -2.46 1.39 13.95
N VAL A 10 -2.06 1.29 12.69
CA VAL A 10 -2.74 0.40 11.73
C VAL A 10 -2.55 -1.07 12.13
N GLU A 11 -1.35 -1.47 12.56
CA GLU A 11 -1.10 -2.82 13.08
C GLU A 11 -2.03 -3.20 14.23
N GLU A 12 -2.22 -2.28 15.19
CA GLU A 12 -3.16 -2.45 16.30
C GLU A 12 -4.60 -2.59 15.80
N ALA A 13 -5.02 -1.73 14.86
CA ALA A 13 -6.37 -1.74 14.32
C ALA A 13 -6.71 -3.03 13.56
N VAL A 14 -5.77 -3.57 12.78
CA VAL A 14 -6.01 -4.76 11.95
C VAL A 14 -5.60 -6.07 12.64
N GLY A 15 -4.88 -6.02 13.75
CA GLY A 15 -4.38 -7.19 14.47
C GLY A 15 -3.34 -8.01 13.70
N LYS A 16 -2.63 -7.39 12.76
CA LYS A 16 -1.59 -8.01 11.92
C LYS A 16 -0.35 -7.14 11.88
N ARG A 17 0.82 -7.76 11.73
CA ARG A 17 2.07 -7.04 11.49
C ARG A 17 2.03 -6.42 10.09
N LEU A 18 2.54 -5.21 9.94
CA LEU A 18 2.76 -4.54 8.66
C LEU A 18 4.25 -4.65 8.27
N ILE A 19 4.51 -5.00 7.02
CA ILE A 19 5.83 -4.91 6.40
C ILE A 19 5.73 -3.86 5.31
N VAL A 20 6.30 -2.68 5.57
CA VAL A 20 6.28 -1.55 4.63
C VAL A 20 7.66 -1.40 3.99
N ARG A 21 7.71 -1.34 2.66
CA ARG A 21 8.96 -1.12 1.92
C ARG A 21 8.74 -0.34 0.63
N SER A 22 9.72 0.49 0.27
CA SER A 22 9.78 1.06 -1.06
C SER A 22 10.34 0.06 -2.06
N VAL A 23 9.85 0.13 -3.30
CA VAL A 23 10.30 -0.71 -4.42
C VAL A 23 10.61 0.16 -5.64
N ARG A 24 11.54 -0.31 -6.47
CA ARG A 24 11.78 0.24 -7.81
C ARG A 24 11.11 -0.66 -8.83
N THR A 25 10.32 -0.08 -9.72
CA THR A 25 9.63 -0.80 -10.78
C THR A 25 9.79 -0.06 -12.12
N PRO A 26 9.99 -0.78 -13.24
CA PRO A 26 9.96 -0.18 -14.57
C PRO A 26 8.53 0.18 -15.03
N GLU A 27 7.50 -0.30 -14.33
CA GLU A 27 6.11 -0.02 -14.64
C GLU A 27 5.71 1.39 -14.19
N ARG A 28 5.59 2.30 -15.15
CA ARG A 28 5.45 3.75 -14.88
C ARG A 28 4.20 4.12 -14.09
N ASP A 29 3.13 3.36 -14.26
CA ASP A 29 1.83 3.65 -13.67
C ASP A 29 1.62 2.87 -12.37
N LEU A 30 2.44 1.87 -12.06
CA LEU A 30 2.37 1.16 -10.79
C LEU A 30 2.81 2.10 -9.66
N ARG A 31 1.97 2.22 -8.64
CA ARG A 31 2.23 3.04 -7.46
C ARG A 31 2.48 2.18 -6.25
N GLY A 32 1.77 1.07 -6.09
CA GLY A 32 2.04 0.16 -5.00
C GLY A 32 1.18 -1.07 -5.03
N TRP A 33 1.36 -1.89 -4.02
CA TRP A 33 0.67 -3.16 -3.86
C TRP A 33 0.51 -3.47 -2.38
N VAL A 34 -0.65 -4.01 -2.05
CA VAL A 34 -0.96 -4.55 -0.73
C VAL A 34 -1.21 -6.04 -0.88
N GLU A 35 -0.49 -6.83 -0.09
CA GLU A 35 -0.75 -8.26 0.08
C GLU A 35 -1.23 -8.54 1.50
N VAL A 36 -2.46 -9.02 1.62
CA VAL A 36 -3.00 -9.45 2.91
C VAL A 36 -2.78 -10.95 3.07
N ARG A 37 -2.03 -11.33 4.10
CA ARG A 37 -1.83 -12.72 4.52
C ARG A 37 -2.50 -12.96 5.88
N PRO A 38 -2.55 -14.22 6.39
CA PRO A 38 -3.20 -14.49 7.68
C PRO A 38 -2.63 -13.70 8.86
N SER A 39 -1.29 -13.57 8.98
CA SER A 39 -0.62 -12.93 10.13
C SER A 39 0.09 -11.62 9.81
N VAL A 40 0.21 -11.26 8.52
CA VAL A 40 0.99 -10.12 8.07
C VAL A 40 0.31 -9.44 6.89
N VAL A 41 0.49 -8.13 6.76
CA VAL A 41 0.16 -7.34 5.58
C VAL A 41 1.46 -6.78 5.02
N VAL A 42 1.73 -7.04 3.74
CA VAL A 42 2.88 -6.48 3.03
C VAL A 42 2.40 -5.29 2.21
N ILE A 43 3.05 -4.14 2.39
CA ILE A 43 2.80 -2.91 1.63
C ILE A 43 4.09 -2.57 0.90
N GLU A 44 4.01 -2.58 -0.43
CA GLU A 44 5.09 -2.13 -1.31
C GLU A 44 4.64 -0.87 -2.06
N TYR A 45 5.49 0.14 -2.12
CA TYR A 45 5.18 1.37 -2.85
C TYR A 45 6.37 1.88 -3.66
N ALA A 46 6.08 2.47 -4.81
CA ALA A 46 7.08 3.07 -5.69
C ALA A 46 7.48 4.46 -5.17
N GLU A 47 8.70 4.59 -4.67
CA GLU A 47 9.23 5.84 -4.10
C GLU A 47 9.72 6.82 -5.17
N GLU A 48 10.06 6.33 -6.37
CA GLU A 48 10.52 7.15 -7.49
C GLU A 48 9.36 7.83 -8.20
N LEU A 49 8.86 8.92 -7.60
CA LEU A 49 7.92 9.83 -8.21
C LEU A 49 8.61 11.16 -8.53
N PRO A 50 8.56 11.67 -9.77
CA PRO A 50 8.95 13.05 -10.03
C PRO A 50 7.98 14.00 -9.29
N GLY A 51 8.42 14.48 -8.13
CA GLY A 51 7.64 15.31 -7.20
C GLY A 51 7.81 14.80 -5.77
N TYR A 52 8.59 15.53 -4.96
CA TYR A 52 9.11 15.15 -3.65
C TYR A 52 8.08 14.88 -2.53
N PHE A 53 6.77 14.89 -2.83
CA PHE A 53 5.68 14.88 -1.84
C PHE A 53 4.68 13.72 -1.97
N TRP A 54 4.78 12.88 -3.01
CA TRP A 54 3.80 11.83 -3.26
C TRP A 54 4.05 10.53 -2.49
N GLY A 55 5.28 10.26 -2.02
CA GLY A 55 5.60 9.00 -1.34
C GLY A 55 4.87 8.84 -0.01
N TYR A 56 4.80 9.90 0.79
CA TYR A 56 4.09 9.91 2.07
C TYR A 56 2.57 9.84 1.87
N GLU A 57 2.02 10.64 0.95
CA GLU A 57 0.58 10.60 0.64
C GLU A 57 0.13 9.24 0.10
N LEU A 58 0.91 8.64 -0.79
CA LEU A 58 0.64 7.30 -1.30
C LEU A 58 0.67 6.27 -0.17
N LEU A 59 1.70 6.29 0.68
CA LEU A 59 1.79 5.36 1.79
C LEU A 59 0.60 5.52 2.77
N GLU A 60 0.19 6.75 3.09
CA GLU A 60 -1.02 7.00 3.90
C GLU A 60 -2.28 6.41 3.24
N ARG A 61 -2.43 6.53 1.91
CA ARG A 61 -3.56 5.89 1.20
C ARG A 61 -3.55 4.37 1.26
N LEU A 62 -2.37 3.76 1.18
CA LEU A 62 -2.23 2.31 1.32
C LEU A 62 -2.52 1.86 2.75
N LEU A 63 -2.10 2.65 3.74
CA LEU A 63 -2.38 2.41 5.15
C LEU A 63 -3.86 2.56 5.49
N GLU A 64 -4.53 3.60 4.97
CA GLU A 64 -5.99 3.79 5.06
C GLU A 64 -6.73 2.57 4.48
N TRP A 65 -6.33 2.10 3.29
CA TRP A 65 -6.95 0.92 2.68
C TRP A 65 -6.86 -0.32 3.56
N VAL A 66 -5.69 -0.55 4.17
CA VAL A 66 -5.47 -1.69 5.07
C VAL A 66 -6.28 -1.55 6.35
N GLU A 67 -6.30 -0.36 6.95
CA GLU A 67 -7.06 -0.05 8.17
C GLU A 67 -8.57 -0.25 7.97
N GLU A 68 -9.09 0.09 6.79
CA GLU A 68 -10.50 -0.14 6.40
C GLU A 68 -10.85 -1.62 6.14
N GLY A 69 -9.88 -2.53 6.25
CA GLY A 69 -10.08 -3.97 6.01
C GLY A 69 -10.02 -4.35 4.53
N GLY A 70 -9.37 -3.52 3.71
CA GLY A 70 -9.14 -3.80 2.30
C GLY A 70 -8.34 -5.08 2.06
N GLY A 71 -8.74 -5.85 1.05
CA GLY A 71 -8.03 -7.06 0.62
C GLY A 71 -6.76 -6.78 -0.20
N SER A 72 -6.13 -7.84 -0.67
CA SER A 72 -4.95 -7.73 -1.55
C SER A 72 -5.29 -7.00 -2.85
N ALA A 73 -4.51 -5.98 -3.21
CA ALA A 73 -4.78 -5.11 -4.34
C ALA A 73 -3.53 -4.43 -4.88
N TRP A 74 -3.53 -4.21 -6.20
CA TRP A 74 -2.57 -3.38 -6.91
C TRP A 74 -3.10 -1.96 -7.04
N PHE A 75 -2.21 -0.98 -6.93
CA PHE A 75 -2.53 0.44 -6.99
C PHE A 75 -1.78 1.08 -8.14
N TYR A 76 -2.52 1.65 -9.09
CA TYR A 76 -1.98 2.32 -10.26
C TYR A 76 -2.37 3.79 -10.29
N GLU A 77 -1.57 4.62 -10.93
CA GLU A 77 -1.98 5.96 -11.30
C GLU A 77 -2.61 5.94 -12.70
N SER A 78 -3.82 6.50 -12.82
CA SER A 78 -4.48 6.71 -14.09
C SER A 78 -5.08 8.11 -14.12
N ASN A 79 -4.63 8.94 -15.06
CA ASN A 79 -5.07 10.33 -15.22
C ASN A 79 -4.95 11.16 -13.91
N GLY A 80 -3.84 11.01 -13.18
CA GLY A 80 -3.59 11.71 -11.92
C GLY A 80 -4.45 11.21 -10.74
N ARG A 81 -5.09 10.04 -10.88
CA ARG A 81 -5.88 9.41 -9.80
C ARG A 81 -5.32 8.03 -9.48
N LEU A 82 -5.31 7.70 -8.20
CA LEU A 82 -5.00 6.35 -7.74
C LEU A 82 -6.21 5.44 -8.00
N ILE A 83 -6.02 4.41 -8.82
CA ILE A 83 -6.98 3.35 -9.08
C ILE A 83 -6.50 2.07 -8.42
N ARG A 84 -7.44 1.24 -7.98
CA ARG A 84 -7.16 -0.06 -7.37
C ARG A 84 -7.64 -1.19 -8.26
N VAL A 85 -6.84 -2.23 -8.37
CA VAL A 85 -7.17 -3.48 -9.06
C VAL A 85 -7.06 -4.58 -8.02
N ALA A 86 -8.20 -5.12 -7.59
CA ALA A 86 -8.21 -6.21 -6.62
C ALA A 86 -7.43 -7.40 -7.18
N SER A 87 -6.55 -7.98 -6.36
CA SER A 87 -5.99 -9.28 -6.68
C SER A 87 -7.15 -10.26 -6.61
N ARG A 88 -7.46 -10.93 -7.72
CA ARG A 88 -8.34 -12.08 -7.66
C ARG A 88 -7.60 -13.12 -6.82
N GLU A 89 -8.16 -13.52 -5.68
CA GLU A 89 -7.67 -14.71 -4.99
C GLU A 89 -7.78 -15.86 -6.01
N GLU A 90 -6.64 -16.35 -6.49
CA GLU A 90 -6.60 -17.66 -7.13
C GLU A 90 -6.89 -18.67 -6.02
N GLY A 91 -8.18 -18.97 -5.84
CA GLY A 91 -8.60 -20.13 -5.09
C GLY A 91 -8.10 -21.37 -5.82
N THR A 92 -7.16 -22.08 -5.21
CA THR A 92 -6.92 -23.52 -5.37
C THR A 92 -6.24 -24.06 -4.13
#